data_AF-A0A370HX95-F1
#
_entry.id   AF-A0A370HX95-F1
#
_cell.length_a   1.000
_cell.length_b   1.000
_cell.length_c   1.000
_cell.angle_alpha   90.00
_cell.angle_beta   90.00
_cell.angle_gamma   90.00
#
_symmetry.space_group_name_H-M   'P 1'
#
loop_
_entity.id
_entity.type
_entity.pdbx_description
1 polymer ?
#
loop_
_entity_poly.entity_id
_entity_poly.type
_entity_poly.pdbx_seq_one_letter_code
_entity_poly.pdbx_strand_id
1 'polypeptide(L)' 'MEYSIADFIALTAHSAPDRPLSTERAHRVMQMHTDCSTDCCRNKRAAFDALVRAGHLVPDSCRRSYQASG' A
#
# COMPACT_ATOMS: atom_id res chain seq x y z
N MET A 1 -2.31 -21.39 6.62
CA MET A 1 -3.01 -20.20 7.14
C MET A 1 -4.13 -19.93 6.14
N GLU A 2 -5.35 -20.31 6.52
CA GLU A 2 -6.53 -20.14 5.67
C GLU A 2 -6.86 -18.65 5.61
N TYR A 3 -6.80 -18.03 4.43
CA TYR A 3 -7.23 -16.65 4.25
C TYR A 3 -8.71 -16.64 3.87
N SER A 4 -9.50 -15.78 4.52
CA SER A 4 -10.88 -15.55 4.11
C SER A 4 -10.92 -14.81 2.78
N ILE A 5 -11.99 -15.00 2.02
CA ILE A 5 -12.28 -14.22 0.80
C ILE A 5 -12.25 -12.71 1.10
N ALA A 6 -12.74 -12.31 2.28
CA ALA A 6 -12.71 -10.91 2.70
C ALA A 6 -11.27 -10.37 2.87
N ASP A 7 -10.33 -11.20 3.36
CA ASP A 7 -8.91 -10.85 3.44
C ASP A 7 -8.33 -10.67 2.04
N PHE A 8 -8.67 -11.57 1.11
CA PHE A 8 -8.18 -11.48 -0.25
C PHE A 8 -8.67 -10.21 -0.96
N ILE A 9 -9.93 -9.82 -0.75
CA ILE A 9 -10.47 -8.55 -1.24
C ILE A 9 -9.73 -7.37 -0.61
N ALA A 10 -9.53 -7.40 0.71
CA ALA A 10 -8.83 -6.33 1.42
C ALA A 10 -7.38 -6.16 0.94
N LEU A 11 -6.71 -7.24 0.51
CA LEU A 11 -5.34 -7.19 0.00
C LEU A 11 -5.24 -6.79 -1.48
N THR A 12 -6.25 -7.14 -2.29
CA THR A 12 -6.23 -6.92 -3.75
C THR A 12 -7.00 -5.66 -4.19
N ALA A 13 -7.87 -5.10 -3.34
CA ALA A 13 -8.63 -3.90 -3.68
C ALA A 13 -7.71 -2.72 -3.99
N HIS A 14 -8.09 -1.89 -4.97
CA HIS A 14 -7.39 -0.62 -5.26
C HIS A 14 -8.00 0.57 -4.49
N SER A 15 -9.02 0.30 -3.67
CA SER A 15 -9.70 1.27 -2.79
C SER A 15 -9.00 1.38 -1.44
N ALA A 16 -9.24 2.47 -0.72
CA ALA A 16 -8.74 2.61 0.63
C ALA A 16 -9.38 1.54 1.53
N PRO A 17 -8.60 0.83 2.36
CA PRO A 17 -9.17 -0.06 3.36
C PRO A 17 -9.94 0.75 4.41
N ASP A 18 -11.08 0.21 4.86
CA ASP A 18 -11.93 0.84 5.87
C ASP A 18 -11.21 0.99 7.23
N ARG A 19 -10.28 0.08 7.51
CA ARG A 19 -9.48 0.07 8.73
C ARG A 19 -7.99 0.11 8.41
N PRO A 20 -7.17 0.70 9.29
CA PRO A 20 -5.72 0.66 9.14
C PRO A 20 -5.24 -0.78 9.06
N LEU A 21 -4.33 -1.03 8.11
CA LEU A 21 -3.72 -2.35 7.93
C LEU A 21 -2.72 -2.63 9.05
N SER A 22 -2.71 -3.86 9.55
CA SER A 22 -1.60 -4.38 10.35
C SER A 22 -0.33 -4.42 9.51
N THR A 23 0.85 -4.34 10.14
CA THR A 23 2.16 -4.42 9.47
C THR A 23 2.27 -5.63 8.54
N GLU A 24 1.89 -6.82 8.98
CA GLU A 24 1.94 -8.04 8.16
C GLU A 24 1.08 -7.94 6.88
N ARG A 25 -0.17 -7.44 7.02
CA ARG A 25 -1.05 -7.20 5.87
C ARG A 25 -0.52 -6.10 4.96
N ALA A 26 0.05 -5.04 5.53
CA ALA A 26 0.66 -3.96 4.76
C ALA A 26 1.83 -4.47 3.91
N HIS A 27 2.67 -5.36 4.45
CA HIS A 27 3.72 -6.03 3.66
C HIS A 27 3.13 -6.85 2.51
N ARG A 28 2.05 -7.59 2.74
CA ARG A 28 1.38 -8.38 1.69
C ARG A 28 0.79 -7.51 0.58
N VAL A 29 0.12 -6.41 0.94
CA VAL A 29 -0.36 -5.42 -0.03
C VAL A 29 0.81 -4.89 -0.87
N MET A 30 1.92 -4.50 -0.24
CA MET A 30 3.09 -4.01 -0.97
C MET A 30 3.68 -5.02 -1.95
N GLN A 31 3.70 -6.30 -1.57
CA GLN A 31 4.17 -7.39 -2.44
C GLN A 31 3.21 -7.63 -3.62
N MET A 32 1.90 -7.66 -3.39
CA MET A 32 0.90 -7.87 -4.44
C MET A 32 0.83 -6.69 -5.42
N HIS A 33 0.93 -5.46 -4.91
CA HIS A 33 0.83 -4.22 -5.67
C HIS A 33 2.20 -3.73 -6.15
N THR A 34 3.11 -4.64 -6.53
CA THR A 34 4.46 -4.27 -7.00
C THR A 34 4.41 -3.36 -8.23
N ASP A 35 3.52 -3.66 -9.17
CA ASP A 35 3.34 -2.90 -10.42
C ASP A 35 2.54 -1.58 -10.23
N CYS A 36 1.72 -1.51 -9.19
CA CYS A 36 0.92 -0.32 -8.91
C CYS A 36 1.75 0.80 -8.27
N SER A 37 1.47 2.05 -8.61
CA SER A 37 2.03 3.21 -7.90
C SER A 37 1.17 3.59 -6.69
N THR A 38 1.81 4.14 -5.63
CA THR A 38 1.10 4.66 -4.44
C THR A 38 0.19 5.86 -4.75
N ASP A 39 0.38 6.51 -5.90
CA ASP A 39 -0.47 7.60 -6.37
C ASP A 39 -1.81 7.07 -6.93
N CYS A 40 -1.77 5.98 -7.69
CA CYS A 40 -2.97 5.38 -8.31
C CYS A 40 -3.70 4.37 -7.40
N CYS A 41 -2.99 3.69 -6.49
CA CYS A 41 -3.58 2.66 -5.63
C CYS A 41 -3.70 3.14 -4.19
N ARG A 42 -4.93 3.44 -3.75
CA ARG A 42 -5.22 3.89 -2.37
C ARG A 42 -4.90 2.83 -1.33
N ASN A 43 -5.00 1.55 -1.68
CA ASN A 43 -4.64 0.46 -0.80
C ASN A 43 -3.12 0.40 -0.57
N LYS A 44 -2.34 0.50 -1.65
CA LYS A 44 -0.87 0.58 -1.56
C LYS A 44 -0.43 1.79 -0.73
N ARG A 45 -1.10 2.93 -0.89
CA ARG A 45 -0.84 4.12 -0.07
C ARG A 45 -1.15 3.89 1.41
N ALA A 46 -2.26 3.23 1.74
CA ALA A 46 -2.59 2.90 3.12
C ALA A 46 -1.60 1.89 3.74
N ALA A 47 -1.14 0.91 2.97
CA ALA A 47 -0.11 -0.04 3.39
C ALA A 47 1.24 0.67 3.63
N PHE A 48 1.62 1.57 2.72
CA PHE A 48 2.80 2.41 2.89
C PHE A 48 2.73 3.24 4.17
N ASP A 49 1.63 3.94 4.41
CA ASP A 49 1.44 4.75 5.62
C ASP A 49 1.51 3.90 6.89
N ALA A 50 0.89 2.72 6.89
CA ALA A 50 0.96 1.79 8.01
C ALA A 50 2.41 1.34 8.32
N LEU A 51 3.21 1.04 7.29
CA LEU A 51 4.61 0.67 7.46
C LEU A 51 5.48 1.84 7.90
N VAL A 52 5.19 3.06 7.44
CA VAL A 52 5.88 4.29 7.89
C VAL A 52 5.59 4.55 9.36
N ARG A 53 4.31 4.49 9.76
CA ARG A 53 3.90 4.67 11.16
C ARG A 53 4.49 3.61 12.09
N ALA A 54 4.67 2.39 11.60
CA ALA A 54 5.31 1.32 12.34
C ALA A 54 6.86 1.39 12.31
N GLY A 55 7.45 2.34 11.59
CA GLY A 55 8.91 2.51 11.49
C GLY A 55 9.62 1.51 10.59
N HIS A 56 8.89 0.73 9.79
CA HIS A 56 9.45 -0.26 8.86
C HIS A 56 9.80 0.32 7.49
N LEU A 57 9.31 1.52 7.17
CA LEU A 57 9.53 2.17 5.89
C LEU A 57 9.78 3.66 6.11
N VAL A 58 10.82 4.20 5.49
CA VAL A 58 11.07 5.64 5.48
C VAL A 58 10.57 6.19 4.14
N PRO A 59 9.66 7.19 4.15
CA PRO A 59 9.14 7.73 2.91
C PRO A 59 10.23 8.46 2.15
N ASP A 60 10.59 7.93 0.98
CA ASP A 60 11.47 8.60 0.01
C ASP A 60 10.75 9.85 -0.52
N SER A 61 10.90 10.95 0.22
CA SER A 61 10.20 12.21 -0.01
C SER A 61 10.71 12.94 -1.26
N CYS A 62 11.77 12.43 -1.90
CA CYS A 62 12.45 13.08 -3.02
C CYS A 62 11.94 12.70 -4.43
N ARG A 63 10.95 11.80 -4.60
CA ARG A 63 10.46 11.41 -5.94
C ARG A 63 9.24 12.22 -6.46
N ARG A 64 9.00 13.42 -5.95
CA ARG A 64 7.81 14.25 -6.31
C ARG A 64 8.08 15.40 -7.29
N SER A 65 8.88 15.22 -8.35
CA SER A 65 8.96 16.23 -9.45
C SER A 65 9.76 15.82 -10.70
N TYR A 66 9.38 14.76 -11.43
CA TYR A 66 9.78 14.63 -12.85
C TYR A 66 8.66 14.03 -13.70
N GLN A 67 7.47 14.63 -13.62
CA GLN A 67 6.39 14.38 -14.59
C GLN A 67 5.76 15.72 -14.95
N ALA A 68 6.58 16.61 -15.51
CA ALA A 68 6.10 17.77 -16.25
C ALA A 68 6.47 17.53 -17.72
N SER A 69 5.46 17.13 -18.49
CA SER A 69 5.24 17.44 -19.91
C SER A 69 6.42 17.26 -20.88
N GLY A 70 6.32 16.21 -21.71
CA GLY A 70 6.85 16.16 -23.06
C GLY A 70 5.69 15.93 -24.02
#